data_AF-A0A929SCX1-F1
#
_entry.id   AF-A0A929SCX1-F1
#
_cell.length_a   1.000
_cell.length_b   1.000
_cell.length_c   1.000
_cell.angle_alpha   90.00
_cell.angle_beta   90.00
_cell.angle_gamma   90.00
#
_symmetry.space_group_name_H-M   'P 1'
#
loop_
_entity.id
_entity.type
_entity.pdbx_description
1 polymer ?
#
loop_
_entity_poly.entity_id
_entity_poly.type
_entity_poly.pdbx_seq_one_letter_code
_entity_poly.pdbx_strand_id
1 'polypeptide(L)'
;MLISFDENHLLSIQNPSLPQLKPYSYTLSGWSFSSFDKEIFVYYKRSRKLINFKNLGDGMQVAYLKSDFLPLLSFDKEILEKTLAMFHAFDEESGQKYAFLPSFSKNIDSFQSKLKQSFGIECLIEKRQGGTFVYGLTKEFAVPNGLAEFLSFVFSLILLYGKFDEKDGEVLGAKAHIPLFGVRNALEQELISSFERLAEQGIFISQNLLRNQDKTTLQFSTNDPELLRLFSRWWNESKLIGEQELVTLKFDQKQAEIRLQLLDFLDSLDSTQYDNINEIKTQIQSGLLKFLK
;
A
#
# COMPACT_ATOMS: atom_id res chain seq x y z
N MET A 1 27.77 -21.55 -7.55
CA MET A 1 26.65 -20.68 -7.98
C MET A 1 26.51 -19.57 -6.95
N LEU A 2 25.99 -18.40 -7.33
CA LEU A 2 25.87 -17.27 -6.41
C LEU A 2 24.41 -16.96 -6.13
N ILE A 3 24.06 -16.89 -4.84
CA ILE A 3 22.74 -16.44 -4.37
C ILE A 3 22.84 -14.94 -4.15
N SER A 4 21.90 -14.14 -4.64
CA SER A 4 21.92 -12.69 -4.43
C SER A 4 20.53 -12.09 -4.43
N PHE A 5 20.39 -10.94 -3.78
CA PHE A 5 19.35 -10.00 -4.14
C PHE A 5 19.78 -9.29 -5.43
N ASP A 6 18.97 -9.42 -6.46
CA ASP A 6 19.26 -8.92 -7.80
C ASP A 6 19.04 -7.40 -7.93
N GLU A 7 19.11 -6.88 -9.15
CA GLU A 7 18.80 -5.48 -9.48
C GLU A 7 17.36 -5.06 -9.13
N ASN A 8 16.47 -6.03 -8.97
CA ASN A 8 15.08 -5.90 -8.57
C ASN A 8 14.89 -6.19 -7.06
N HIS A 9 15.98 -6.32 -6.30
CA HIS A 9 16.00 -6.71 -4.89
C HIS A 9 15.31 -8.05 -4.58
N LEU A 10 15.18 -8.92 -5.58
CA LEU A 10 14.60 -10.26 -5.44
C LEU A 10 15.67 -11.30 -5.15
N LEU A 11 15.36 -12.21 -4.23
CA LEU A 11 16.24 -13.33 -3.93
C LEU A 11 16.31 -14.28 -5.13
N SER A 12 17.48 -14.35 -5.75
CA SER A 12 17.73 -15.10 -6.97
C SER A 12 19.03 -15.88 -6.92
N ILE A 13 19.16 -16.86 -7.82
CA ILE A 13 20.37 -17.63 -8.07
C ILE A 13 20.75 -17.46 -9.53
N GLN A 14 21.97 -16.99 -9.75
CA GLN A 14 22.54 -16.89 -11.08
C GLN A 14 23.00 -18.28 -11.52
N ASN A 15 22.28 -18.84 -12.50
CA ASN A 15 22.59 -20.13 -13.08
C ASN A 15 23.12 -19.93 -14.52
N PRO A 16 24.43 -20.11 -14.76
CA PRO A 16 25.05 -19.88 -16.07
C PRO A 16 24.49 -20.76 -17.19
N SER A 17 23.84 -21.87 -16.85
CA SER A 17 23.25 -22.80 -17.82
C SER A 17 21.87 -22.34 -18.33
N LEU A 18 21.27 -21.30 -17.75
CA LEU A 18 19.98 -20.80 -18.20
C LEU A 18 20.12 -19.88 -19.42
N PRO A 19 19.39 -20.15 -20.52
CA PRO A 19 19.44 -19.31 -21.72
C PRO A 19 18.93 -17.88 -21.47
N GLN A 20 19.77 -16.89 -21.76
CA GLN A 20 19.45 -15.46 -21.63
C GLN A 20 18.82 -14.91 -22.91
N LEU A 21 17.73 -15.55 -23.38
CA LEU A 21 17.15 -15.27 -24.71
C LEU A 21 16.39 -13.94 -24.78
N LYS A 22 15.65 -13.62 -23.71
CA LYS A 22 14.84 -12.39 -23.59
C LYS A 22 14.52 -12.09 -22.12
N PRO A 23 14.20 -10.83 -21.79
CA PRO A 23 13.63 -10.51 -20.49
C PRO A 23 12.17 -10.99 -20.39
N TYR A 24 11.76 -11.28 -19.17
CA TYR A 24 10.38 -11.55 -18.76
C TYR A 24 9.92 -10.44 -17.82
N SER A 25 8.67 -10.03 -17.95
CA SER A 25 8.09 -8.91 -17.19
C SER A 25 6.95 -9.42 -16.32
N TYR A 26 6.92 -8.98 -15.07
CA TYR A 26 5.87 -9.34 -14.11
C TYR A 26 5.42 -8.10 -13.34
N THR A 27 4.18 -8.13 -12.88
CA THR A 27 3.63 -7.14 -11.94
C THR A 27 3.20 -7.86 -10.68
N LEU A 28 3.86 -7.56 -9.55
CA LEU A 28 3.54 -8.12 -8.24
C LEU A 28 3.27 -6.98 -7.27
N SER A 29 2.16 -7.06 -6.54
CA SER A 29 1.79 -6.10 -5.49
C SER A 29 1.78 -4.64 -5.98
N GLY A 30 1.43 -4.44 -7.26
CA GLY A 30 1.39 -3.15 -7.93
C GLY A 30 2.71 -2.69 -8.55
N TRP A 31 3.81 -3.41 -8.33
CA TRP A 31 5.12 -3.08 -8.87
C TRP A 31 5.45 -3.92 -10.10
N SER A 32 5.81 -3.25 -11.20
CA SER A 32 6.21 -3.89 -12.44
C SER A 32 7.73 -3.90 -12.57
N PHE A 33 8.29 -5.06 -12.88
CA PHE A 33 9.71 -5.24 -13.05
C PHE A 33 10.01 -6.25 -14.15
N SER A 34 11.24 -6.24 -14.66
CA SER A 34 11.68 -7.15 -15.71
C SER A 34 13.07 -7.69 -15.42
N SER A 35 13.30 -8.94 -15.78
CA SER A 35 14.60 -9.60 -15.66
C SER A 35 14.72 -10.70 -16.71
N PHE A 36 15.96 -11.05 -17.07
CA PHE A 36 16.21 -12.30 -17.78
C PHE A 36 15.96 -13.53 -16.89
N ASP A 37 15.88 -14.72 -17.52
CA ASP A 37 15.61 -15.98 -16.81
C ASP A 37 16.74 -16.28 -15.81
N LYS A 38 16.34 -16.55 -14.57
CA LYS A 38 17.20 -16.91 -13.45
C LYS A 38 16.42 -17.79 -12.49
N GLU A 39 17.09 -18.46 -11.58
CA GLU A 39 16.39 -19.20 -10.54
C GLU A 39 15.96 -18.22 -9.44
N ILE A 40 14.71 -18.31 -8.99
CA ILE A 40 14.14 -17.48 -7.92
C ILE A 40 13.49 -18.35 -6.85
N PHE A 41 13.56 -17.87 -5.61
CA PHE A 41 12.86 -18.50 -4.51
C PHE A 41 11.40 -18.04 -4.51
N VAL A 42 10.49 -18.99 -4.53
CA VAL A 42 9.05 -18.72 -4.45
C VAL A 42 8.39 -19.45 -3.28
N TYR A 43 7.48 -18.74 -2.62
CA TYR A 43 6.54 -19.33 -1.69
C TYR A 43 5.18 -19.50 -2.38
N TYR A 44 4.70 -20.74 -2.46
CA TYR A 44 3.44 -21.07 -3.13
C TYR A 44 2.71 -22.20 -2.40
N LYS A 45 1.43 -21.99 -2.07
CA LYS A 45 0.58 -23.00 -1.41
C LYS A 45 1.26 -23.67 -0.19
N ARG A 46 1.90 -22.88 0.67
CA ARG A 46 2.64 -23.35 1.86
C ARG A 46 3.87 -24.22 1.57
N SER A 47 4.35 -24.20 0.32
CA SER A 47 5.57 -24.88 -0.11
C SER A 47 6.57 -23.87 -0.65
N ARG A 48 7.86 -24.15 -0.44
CA ARG A 48 8.98 -23.36 -0.97
C ARG A 48 9.53 -24.08 -2.18
N LYS A 49 9.81 -23.33 -3.24
CA LYS A 49 10.36 -23.89 -4.48
C LYS A 49 11.44 -22.96 -5.01
N LEU A 50 12.44 -23.57 -5.61
CA LEU A 50 13.31 -22.89 -6.55
C LEU A 50 12.71 -23.12 -7.94
N ILE A 51 12.42 -22.04 -8.66
CA ILE A 51 11.87 -22.11 -10.02
C ILE A 51 12.64 -21.16 -10.93
N ASN A 52 12.59 -21.42 -12.23
CA ASN A 52 12.96 -20.41 -13.22
C ASN A 52 12.00 -19.21 -13.15
N PHE A 53 12.55 -18.01 -13.26
CA PHE A 53 11.84 -16.74 -13.27
C PHE A 53 10.72 -16.72 -14.31
N LYS A 54 10.97 -17.26 -15.51
CA LYS A 54 9.95 -17.39 -16.56
C LYS A 54 8.71 -18.22 -16.17
N ASN A 55 8.81 -19.03 -15.11
CA ASN A 55 7.74 -19.88 -14.61
C ASN A 55 6.99 -19.25 -13.41
N LEU A 56 7.33 -18.01 -13.04
CA LEU A 56 6.59 -17.27 -12.03
C LEU A 56 5.14 -17.11 -12.50
N GLY A 57 4.19 -17.45 -11.64
CA GLY A 57 2.77 -17.45 -11.99
C GLY A 57 1.87 -17.13 -10.80
N ASP A 58 0.56 -17.14 -11.07
CA ASP A 58 -0.44 -16.63 -10.15
C ASP A 58 -0.38 -17.25 -8.74
N GLY A 59 -0.36 -16.37 -7.75
CA GLY A 59 -0.39 -16.73 -6.34
C GLY A 59 0.95 -17.20 -5.76
N MET A 60 2.01 -17.24 -6.56
CA MET A 60 3.38 -17.36 -6.08
C MET A 60 3.83 -16.05 -5.44
N GLN A 61 4.66 -16.14 -4.42
CA GLN A 61 5.24 -14.96 -3.76
C GLN A 61 6.75 -15.01 -3.87
N VAL A 62 7.37 -13.87 -4.21
CA VAL A 62 8.82 -13.74 -4.30
C VAL A 62 9.37 -12.98 -3.09
N ALA A 63 10.55 -13.39 -2.63
CA ALA A 63 11.25 -12.72 -1.54
C ALA A 63 11.92 -11.43 -2.05
N TYR A 64 11.50 -10.29 -1.52
CA TYR A 64 12.06 -8.96 -1.77
C TYR A 64 12.77 -8.46 -0.51
N LEU A 65 14.01 -7.99 -0.62
CA LEU A 65 14.73 -7.40 0.50
C LEU A 65 14.79 -5.88 0.38
N LYS A 66 14.23 -5.20 1.37
CA LYS A 66 14.39 -3.76 1.54
C LYS A 66 15.47 -3.48 2.58
N SER A 67 16.40 -2.59 2.25
CA SER A 67 17.48 -2.14 3.14
C SER A 67 17.07 -0.97 4.05
N ASP A 68 16.30 -0.03 3.52
CA ASP A 68 15.93 1.19 4.24
C ASP A 68 14.50 1.10 4.76
N PHE A 69 14.27 1.50 6.01
CA PHE A 69 12.95 1.46 6.63
C PHE A 69 12.23 2.81 6.49
N LEU A 70 10.90 2.76 6.45
CA LEU A 70 10.08 3.97 6.55
C LEU A 70 10.41 4.70 7.87
N PRO A 71 10.70 6.02 7.81
CA PRO A 71 10.96 6.78 9.02
C PRO A 71 9.71 6.86 9.89
N LEU A 72 9.90 7.29 11.14
CA LEU A 72 8.78 7.56 12.04
C LEU A 72 8.01 8.81 11.58
N LEU A 73 6.94 8.60 10.80
CA LEU A 73 6.11 9.69 10.27
C LEU A 73 4.90 9.98 11.16
N SER A 74 4.61 11.26 11.39
CA SER A 74 3.35 11.67 12.02
C SER A 74 2.28 11.89 10.96
N PHE A 75 1.01 11.63 11.29
CA PHE A 75 -0.09 11.90 10.40
C PHE A 75 -0.29 13.42 10.26
N ASP A 76 -0.24 13.92 9.02
CA ASP A 76 -0.53 15.32 8.76
C ASP A 76 -2.05 15.55 8.65
N LYS A 77 -2.62 16.17 9.68
CA LYS A 77 -4.05 16.49 9.78
C LYS A 77 -4.47 17.52 8.73
N GLU A 78 -3.57 18.41 8.29
CA GLU A 78 -3.90 19.35 7.23
C GLU A 78 -4.13 18.61 5.91
N ILE A 79 -3.39 17.54 5.66
CA ILE A 79 -3.60 16.71 4.46
C ILE A 79 -4.99 16.07 4.48
N LEU A 80 -5.53 15.68 5.65
CA LEU A 80 -6.91 15.20 5.74
C LEU A 80 -7.92 16.26 5.30
N GLU A 81 -7.76 17.50 5.76
CA GLU A 81 -8.65 18.60 5.40
C GLU A 81 -8.55 18.95 3.90
N LYS A 82 -7.32 18.99 3.35
CA LYS A 82 -7.10 19.14 1.91
C LYS A 82 -7.76 18.00 1.13
N THR A 83 -7.70 16.77 1.63
CA THR A 83 -8.33 15.59 1.02
C THR A 83 -9.86 15.69 1.05
N LEU A 84 -10.45 16.19 2.14
CA LEU A 84 -11.88 16.49 2.20
C LEU A 84 -12.30 17.50 1.11
N ALA A 85 -11.42 18.47 0.80
CA ALA A 85 -11.64 19.47 -0.25
C ALA A 85 -11.35 18.97 -1.68
N MET A 86 -11.03 17.67 -1.87
CA MET A 86 -10.61 17.11 -3.15
C MET A 86 -11.66 17.30 -4.25
N PHE A 87 -12.94 17.03 -3.96
CA PHE A 87 -14.05 17.34 -4.85
C PHE A 87 -14.75 18.59 -4.33
N HIS A 88 -14.45 19.75 -4.91
CA HIS A 88 -15.08 21.01 -4.50
C HIS A 88 -15.83 21.64 -5.67
N ALA A 89 -16.83 22.43 -5.31
CA ALA A 89 -17.59 23.28 -6.20
C ALA A 89 -17.98 24.56 -5.45
N PHE A 90 -18.65 25.46 -6.14
CA PHE A 90 -19.26 26.63 -5.52
C PHE A 90 -20.73 26.66 -5.91
N ASP A 91 -21.55 27.14 -4.99
CA ASP A 91 -22.95 27.43 -5.25
C ASP A 91 -23.02 28.75 -6.03
N GLU A 92 -23.60 28.74 -7.23
CA GLU A 92 -23.59 29.90 -8.13
C GLU A 92 -24.45 31.07 -7.61
N GLU A 93 -25.47 30.78 -6.81
CA GLU A 93 -26.40 31.80 -6.30
C GLU A 93 -25.84 32.49 -5.03
N SER A 94 -25.27 31.71 -4.12
CA SER A 94 -24.74 32.20 -2.84
C SER A 94 -23.24 32.49 -2.87
N GLY A 95 -22.52 32.02 -3.90
CA GLY A 95 -21.06 32.07 -3.99
C GLY A 95 -20.35 31.17 -2.97
N GLN A 96 -21.09 30.37 -2.19
CA GLN A 96 -20.51 29.56 -1.12
C GLN A 96 -19.73 28.38 -1.69
N LYS A 97 -18.44 28.27 -1.34
CA LYS A 97 -17.63 27.08 -1.63
C LYS A 97 -18.10 25.91 -0.75
N TYR A 98 -18.15 24.74 -1.36
CA TYR A 98 -18.42 23.48 -0.66
C TYR A 98 -17.61 22.34 -1.27
N ALA A 99 -17.41 21.29 -0.49
CA ALA A 99 -16.86 20.03 -0.97
C ALA A 99 -17.92 18.93 -1.00
N PHE A 100 -17.64 17.89 -1.76
CA PHE A 100 -18.50 16.74 -1.97
C PHE A 100 -17.72 15.45 -1.64
N LEU A 101 -18.38 14.52 -0.96
CA LEU A 101 -17.84 13.20 -0.67
C LEU A 101 -18.61 12.16 -1.50
N PRO A 102 -18.20 11.93 -2.76
CA PRO A 102 -18.87 10.99 -3.64
C PRO A 102 -18.87 9.57 -3.06
N SER A 103 -20.03 8.91 -3.12
CA SER A 103 -20.21 7.54 -2.62
C SER A 103 -19.86 7.35 -1.13
N PHE A 104 -19.85 8.42 -0.33
CA PHE A 104 -19.58 8.34 1.10
C PHE A 104 -20.69 7.58 1.83
N SER A 105 -20.29 6.51 2.52
CA SER A 105 -21.21 5.53 3.12
C SER A 105 -21.10 5.44 4.64
N LYS A 106 -20.18 6.17 5.27
CA LYS A 106 -19.96 6.13 6.73
C LYS A 106 -21.02 6.96 7.46
N ASN A 107 -21.18 6.71 8.76
CA ASN A 107 -22.07 7.48 9.63
C ASN A 107 -21.54 8.93 9.74
N ILE A 108 -22.37 9.89 9.36
CA ILE A 108 -21.99 11.31 9.28
C ILE A 108 -21.72 11.90 10.65
N ASP A 109 -22.60 11.69 11.63
CA ASP A 109 -22.46 12.28 12.97
C ASP A 109 -21.20 11.79 13.67
N SER A 110 -20.94 10.48 13.58
CA SER A 110 -19.72 9.86 14.12
C SER A 110 -18.48 10.37 13.39
N PHE A 111 -18.52 10.48 12.05
CA PHE A 111 -17.36 10.93 11.29
C PHE A 111 -17.06 12.41 11.51
N GLN A 112 -18.07 13.28 11.52
CA GLN A 112 -17.92 14.70 11.84
C GLN A 112 -17.41 14.89 13.28
N SER A 113 -17.90 14.09 14.24
CA SER A 113 -17.36 14.08 15.61
C SER A 113 -15.88 13.69 15.63
N LYS A 114 -15.47 12.70 14.83
CA LYS A 114 -14.07 12.29 14.68
C LYS A 114 -13.20 13.38 14.07
N LEU A 115 -13.67 14.05 13.02
CA LEU A 115 -13.00 15.20 12.41
C LEU A 115 -12.73 16.30 13.44
N LYS A 116 -13.74 16.66 14.24
CA LYS A 116 -13.58 17.67 15.28
C LYS A 116 -12.67 17.22 16.42
N GLN A 117 -12.97 16.08 17.04
CA GLN A 117 -12.31 15.65 18.28
C GLN A 117 -10.89 15.14 18.07
N SER A 118 -10.67 14.33 17.03
CA SER A 118 -9.36 13.70 16.78
C SER A 118 -8.46 14.53 15.88
N PHE A 119 -9.07 15.25 14.92
CA PHE A 119 -8.33 15.96 13.88
C PHE A 119 -8.36 17.49 14.00
N GLY A 120 -9.23 18.05 14.85
CA GLY A 120 -9.37 19.50 14.98
C GLY A 120 -9.99 20.18 13.77
N ILE A 121 -10.64 19.42 12.88
CA ILE A 121 -11.27 19.94 11.67
C ILE A 121 -12.72 20.25 11.99
N GLU A 122 -13.04 21.54 12.09
CA GLU A 122 -14.41 22.02 12.27
C GLU A 122 -15.08 22.19 10.91
N CYS A 123 -15.95 21.25 10.55
CA CYS A 123 -16.74 21.33 9.32
C CYS A 123 -18.17 20.83 9.56
N LEU A 124 -19.05 21.18 8.64
CA LEU A 124 -20.42 20.69 8.59
C LEU A 124 -20.56 19.70 7.44
N ILE A 125 -20.97 18.47 7.74
CA ILE A 125 -21.22 17.40 6.79
C ILE A 125 -22.72 17.13 6.76
N GLU A 126 -23.31 17.22 5.57
CA GLU A 126 -24.73 16.99 5.39
C GLU A 126 -25.00 16.02 4.24
N LYS A 127 -25.98 15.15 4.41
CA LYS A 127 -26.51 14.32 3.33
C LYS A 127 -27.74 14.99 2.75
N ARG A 128 -27.68 15.34 1.46
CA ARG A 128 -28.80 15.93 0.71
C ARG A 128 -29.13 15.05 -0.50
N GLN A 129 -30.21 15.37 -1.19
CA GLN A 129 -30.51 14.75 -2.48
C GLN A 129 -29.33 15.01 -3.43
N GLY A 130 -28.73 13.94 -3.96
CA GLY A 130 -27.53 14.03 -4.82
C GLY A 130 -26.20 13.69 -4.14
N GLY A 131 -26.13 13.60 -2.81
CA GLY A 131 -25.00 12.99 -2.09
C GLY A 131 -24.62 13.66 -0.77
N THR A 132 -23.33 13.60 -0.43
CA THR A 132 -22.79 14.07 0.86
C THR A 132 -21.92 15.29 0.65
N PHE A 133 -22.24 16.39 1.33
CA PHE A 133 -21.61 17.70 1.16
C PHE A 133 -20.86 18.09 2.44
N VAL A 134 -19.78 18.84 2.27
CA VAL A 134 -18.93 19.32 3.36
C VAL A 134 -18.75 20.83 3.23
N TYR A 135 -18.99 21.56 4.30
CA TYR A 135 -18.89 23.02 4.37
C TYR A 135 -17.93 23.44 5.47
N GLY A 136 -17.35 24.64 5.33
CA GLY A 136 -16.50 25.24 6.36
C GLY A 136 -15.03 24.80 6.34
N LEU A 137 -14.60 24.05 5.31
CA LEU A 137 -13.18 23.72 5.13
C LEU A 137 -12.36 25.00 4.87
N THR A 138 -11.22 25.10 5.54
CA THR A 138 -10.29 26.24 5.46
C THR A 138 -9.13 25.99 4.51
N LYS A 139 -8.91 24.72 4.13
CA LYS A 139 -7.83 24.28 3.25
C LYS A 139 -8.38 23.92 1.86
N GLU A 140 -7.62 24.25 0.83
CA GLU A 140 -7.91 23.84 -0.55
C GLU A 140 -7.13 22.57 -0.90
N PHE A 141 -7.69 21.74 -1.78
CA PHE A 141 -7.00 20.54 -2.24
C PHE A 141 -5.74 20.92 -3.03
N ALA A 142 -4.62 20.31 -2.63
CA ALA A 142 -3.37 20.31 -3.36
C ALA A 142 -2.86 18.88 -3.45
N VAL A 143 -2.23 18.53 -4.57
CA VAL A 143 -1.55 17.23 -4.71
C VAL A 143 -0.43 17.18 -3.66
N PRO A 144 -0.36 16.13 -2.82
CA PRO A 144 0.65 16.02 -1.78
C PRO A 144 2.06 16.08 -2.36
N ASN A 145 2.97 16.76 -1.67
CA ASN A 145 4.36 16.86 -2.07
C ASN A 145 5.28 16.18 -1.04
N GLY A 146 6.05 15.21 -1.49
CA GLY A 146 6.94 14.42 -0.64
C GLY A 146 6.25 13.24 0.06
N LEU A 147 7.07 12.37 0.64
CA LEU A 147 6.65 11.07 1.16
C LEU A 147 5.64 11.17 2.32
N ALA A 148 5.89 12.05 3.28
CA ALA A 148 5.05 12.16 4.49
C ALA A 148 3.62 12.66 4.16
N GLU A 149 3.52 13.70 3.34
CA GLU A 149 2.24 14.22 2.87
C GLU A 149 1.50 13.16 2.03
N PHE A 150 2.22 12.47 1.13
CA PHE A 150 1.62 11.46 0.28
C PHE A 150 1.07 10.27 1.08
N LEU A 151 1.80 9.76 2.08
CA LEU A 151 1.30 8.69 2.93
C LEU A 151 0.11 9.15 3.80
N SER A 152 0.12 10.40 4.28
CA SER A 152 -1.02 10.99 4.97
C SER A 152 -2.25 11.10 4.05
N PHE A 153 -2.02 11.42 2.77
CA PHE A 153 -3.08 11.45 1.76
C PHE A 153 -3.66 10.05 1.51
N VAL A 154 -2.81 9.03 1.32
CA VAL A 154 -3.26 7.63 1.16
C VAL A 154 -4.08 7.16 2.36
N PHE A 155 -3.64 7.45 3.58
CA PHE A 155 -4.40 7.15 4.80
C PHE A 155 -5.73 7.91 4.85
N SER A 156 -5.75 9.19 4.46
CA SER A 156 -6.97 9.99 4.37
C SER A 156 -7.96 9.40 3.35
N LEU A 157 -7.49 8.89 2.22
CA LEU A 157 -8.34 8.20 1.25
C LEU A 157 -8.93 6.90 1.81
N ILE A 158 -8.19 6.15 2.64
CA ILE A 158 -8.73 5.00 3.39
C ILE A 158 -9.80 5.46 4.39
N LEU A 159 -9.56 6.55 5.12
CA LEU A 159 -10.53 7.11 6.05
C LEU A 159 -11.81 7.58 5.36
N LEU A 160 -11.75 8.12 4.15
CA LEU A 160 -12.91 8.64 3.44
C LEU A 160 -13.63 7.59 2.60
N TYR A 161 -12.88 6.81 1.82
CA TYR A 161 -13.39 5.96 0.73
C TYR A 161 -13.03 4.49 0.89
N GLY A 162 -12.47 4.13 2.05
CA GLY A 162 -11.90 2.80 2.28
C GLY A 162 -12.18 2.22 3.65
N LYS A 163 -11.47 1.13 3.90
CA LYS A 163 -11.47 0.40 5.17
C LYS A 163 -10.17 -0.39 5.35
N PHE A 164 -9.91 -0.76 6.60
CA PHE A 164 -8.98 -1.83 6.92
C PHE A 164 -9.66 -3.18 6.73
N ASP A 165 -8.95 -4.12 6.12
CA ASP A 165 -9.34 -5.53 6.11
C ASP A 165 -8.79 -6.14 7.40
N GLU A 166 -9.67 -6.31 8.38
CA GLU A 166 -9.30 -6.74 9.72
C GLU A 166 -10.11 -7.95 10.21
N LYS A 167 -9.55 -8.66 11.20
CA LYS A 167 -10.25 -9.70 11.95
C LYS A 167 -9.88 -9.61 13.42
N ASP A 168 -10.86 -9.33 14.28
CA ASP A 168 -10.66 -9.17 15.73
C ASP A 168 -9.61 -8.09 16.07
N GLY A 169 -9.61 -6.99 15.32
CA GLY A 169 -8.64 -5.88 15.47
C GLY A 169 -7.29 -6.13 14.80
N GLU A 170 -7.04 -7.34 14.28
CA GLU A 170 -5.83 -7.65 13.54
C GLU A 170 -5.94 -7.14 12.10
N VAL A 171 -5.09 -6.20 11.71
CA VAL A 171 -5.05 -5.65 10.36
C VAL A 171 -4.28 -6.57 9.42
N LEU A 172 -4.93 -6.97 8.34
CA LEU A 172 -4.36 -7.83 7.28
C LEU A 172 -4.12 -7.08 5.98
N GLY A 173 -4.73 -5.91 5.83
CA GLY A 173 -4.62 -5.06 4.65
C GLY A 173 -5.41 -3.78 4.82
N ALA A 174 -5.24 -2.86 3.87
CA ALA A 174 -6.07 -1.68 3.72
C ALA A 174 -6.45 -1.50 2.25
N LYS A 175 -7.63 -0.93 2.00
CA LYS A 175 -8.08 -0.62 0.63
C LYS A 175 -9.01 0.59 0.59
N ALA A 176 -9.05 1.26 -0.56
CA ALA A 176 -10.00 2.31 -0.84
C ALA A 176 -10.50 2.26 -2.28
N HIS A 177 -11.71 2.78 -2.50
CA HIS A 177 -12.32 2.91 -3.83
C HIS A 177 -12.68 4.37 -4.08
N ILE A 178 -11.85 5.05 -4.88
CA ILE A 178 -11.96 6.49 -5.12
C ILE A 178 -12.71 6.68 -6.44
N PRO A 179 -13.92 7.25 -6.43
CA PRO A 179 -14.59 7.62 -7.66
C PRO A 179 -13.82 8.77 -8.33
N LEU A 180 -13.49 8.59 -9.61
CA LEU A 180 -12.82 9.60 -10.43
C LEU A 180 -13.81 10.13 -11.47
N PHE A 181 -14.04 11.45 -11.49
CA PHE A 181 -14.90 12.11 -12.47
C PHE A 181 -14.48 13.57 -12.70
N GLY A 182 -14.85 14.10 -13.87
CA GLY A 182 -14.57 15.48 -14.27
C GLY A 182 -13.07 15.81 -14.30
N VAL A 183 -12.72 16.98 -13.77
CA VAL A 183 -11.33 17.47 -13.65
C VAL A 183 -10.43 16.58 -12.78
N ARG A 184 -10.99 15.60 -12.06
CA ARG A 184 -10.25 14.68 -11.20
C ARG A 184 -9.79 13.40 -11.91
N ASN A 185 -10.08 13.25 -13.20
CA ASN A 185 -9.41 12.24 -14.03
C ASN A 185 -7.89 12.44 -14.07
N ALA A 186 -7.41 13.69 -13.93
CA ALA A 186 -5.98 13.98 -13.83
C ALA A 186 -5.32 13.39 -12.56
N LEU A 187 -6.10 13.17 -11.48
CA LEU A 187 -5.59 12.52 -10.27
C LEU A 187 -5.24 11.05 -10.47
N GLU A 188 -5.79 10.40 -11.49
CA GLU A 188 -5.45 9.01 -11.83
C GLU A 188 -3.94 8.86 -12.07
N GLN A 189 -3.39 9.68 -12.96
CA GLN A 189 -1.99 9.60 -13.37
C GLN A 189 -1.05 10.02 -12.22
N GLU A 190 -1.43 11.06 -11.46
CA GLU A 190 -0.66 11.49 -10.29
C GLU A 190 -0.61 10.41 -9.19
N LEU A 191 -1.72 9.71 -8.94
CA LEU A 191 -1.76 8.61 -7.98
C LEU A 191 -0.96 7.40 -8.48
N ILE A 192 -1.13 7.00 -9.73
CA ILE A 192 -0.41 5.85 -10.33
C ILE A 192 1.10 6.10 -10.27
N SER A 193 1.56 7.25 -10.79
CA SER A 193 2.99 7.60 -10.76
C SER A 193 3.55 7.72 -9.34
N SER A 194 2.75 8.15 -8.37
CA SER A 194 3.19 8.20 -6.97
C SER A 194 3.27 6.81 -6.34
N PHE A 195 2.38 5.89 -6.68
CA PHE A 195 2.49 4.48 -6.26
C PHE A 195 3.70 3.79 -6.89
N GLU A 196 4.01 4.09 -8.15
CA GLU A 196 5.23 3.60 -8.81
C GLU A 196 6.50 4.10 -8.11
N ARG A 197 6.57 5.41 -7.79
CA ARG A 197 7.68 5.99 -7.00
C ARG A 197 7.81 5.43 -5.60
N LEU A 198 6.69 5.02 -4.98
CA LEU A 198 6.73 4.30 -3.69
C LEU A 198 7.29 2.88 -3.87
N ALA A 199 6.91 2.20 -4.95
CA ALA A 199 7.40 0.85 -5.23
C ALA A 199 8.92 0.84 -5.48
N GLU A 200 9.48 1.87 -6.12
CA GLU A 200 10.93 2.08 -6.24
C GLU A 200 11.63 2.21 -4.88
N GLN A 201 10.92 2.71 -3.86
CA GLN A 201 11.39 2.78 -2.47
C GLN A 201 11.04 1.51 -1.68
N GLY A 202 10.57 0.45 -2.34
CA GLY A 202 10.17 -0.80 -1.71
C GLY A 202 8.89 -0.71 -0.89
N ILE A 203 7.99 0.23 -1.19
CA ILE A 203 6.67 0.41 -0.55
C ILE A 203 5.58 0.05 -1.56
N PHE A 204 4.83 -1.02 -1.29
CA PHE A 204 3.97 -1.62 -2.32
C PHE A 204 2.48 -1.32 -2.11
N ILE A 205 1.86 -0.71 -3.12
CA ILE A 205 0.42 -0.46 -3.19
C ILE A 205 -0.08 -0.98 -4.54
N SER A 206 -0.97 -1.98 -4.48
CA SER A 206 -1.66 -2.48 -5.67
C SER A 206 -2.75 -1.51 -6.09
N GLN A 207 -2.92 -1.31 -7.39
CA GLN A 207 -3.95 -0.45 -7.93
C GLN A 207 -4.66 -1.10 -9.12
N ASN A 208 -5.93 -0.75 -9.31
CA ASN A 208 -6.74 -1.15 -10.44
C ASN A 208 -7.72 -0.04 -10.80
N LEU A 209 -8.03 0.09 -12.08
CA LEU A 209 -9.00 1.05 -12.59
C LEU A 209 -10.24 0.34 -13.10
N LEU A 210 -11.37 0.56 -12.44
CA LEU A 210 -12.67 0.07 -12.91
C LEU A 210 -13.37 1.15 -13.73
N ARG A 211 -13.68 0.83 -14.99
CA ARG A 211 -14.42 1.71 -15.91
C ARG A 211 -15.77 1.10 -16.25
N ASN A 212 -16.86 1.75 -15.83
CA ASN A 212 -18.24 1.34 -16.13
C ASN A 212 -18.99 2.51 -16.76
N GLN A 213 -19.34 2.42 -18.05
CA GLN A 213 -20.12 3.39 -18.85
C GLN A 213 -19.77 4.87 -18.61
N ASP A 214 -20.19 5.48 -17.50
CA ASP A 214 -19.96 6.89 -17.12
C ASP A 214 -19.14 7.10 -15.83
N LYS A 215 -18.63 6.03 -15.22
CA LYS A 215 -17.92 6.06 -13.92
C LYS A 215 -16.58 5.38 -14.02
N THR A 216 -15.54 6.11 -13.64
CA THR A 216 -14.21 5.58 -13.37
C THR A 216 -14.00 5.49 -11.87
N THR A 217 -13.48 4.37 -11.37
CA THR A 217 -13.14 4.21 -9.96
C THR A 217 -11.73 3.66 -9.86
N LEU A 218 -10.85 4.43 -9.22
CA LEU A 218 -9.52 3.95 -8.85
C LEU A 218 -9.64 3.15 -7.55
N GLN A 219 -9.24 1.90 -7.62
CA GLN A 219 -9.14 1.02 -6.47
C GLN A 219 -7.67 0.88 -6.12
N PHE A 220 -7.34 1.01 -4.83
CA PHE A 220 -6.04 0.61 -4.35
C PHE A 220 -6.16 -0.26 -3.11
N SER A 221 -5.16 -1.11 -2.92
CA SER A 221 -5.01 -1.94 -1.74
C SER A 221 -3.54 -2.14 -1.39
N THR A 222 -3.27 -2.36 -0.11
CA THR A 222 -1.94 -2.70 0.36
C THR A 222 -2.02 -3.69 1.51
N ASN A 223 -1.05 -4.60 1.53
CA ASN A 223 -0.71 -5.45 2.65
C ASN A 223 0.77 -5.26 3.03
N ASP A 224 1.36 -4.13 2.65
CA ASP A 224 2.75 -3.81 2.93
C ASP A 224 2.96 -3.66 4.45
N PRO A 225 3.88 -4.44 5.07
CA PRO A 225 4.09 -4.42 6.51
C PRO A 225 4.33 -3.03 7.10
N GLU A 226 5.08 -2.18 6.41
CA GLU A 226 5.45 -0.87 6.95
C GLU A 226 4.25 0.07 6.90
N LEU A 227 3.48 0.04 5.80
CA LEU A 227 2.26 0.83 5.68
C LEU A 227 1.20 0.39 6.68
N LEU A 228 1.00 -0.92 6.87
CA LEU A 228 0.01 -1.40 7.83
C LEU A 228 0.35 -1.00 9.27
N ARG A 229 1.64 -1.07 9.66
CA ARG A 229 2.09 -0.59 10.98
C ARG A 229 1.90 0.92 11.12
N LEU A 230 2.28 1.69 10.10
CA LEU A 230 2.12 3.14 10.09
C LEU A 230 0.64 3.55 10.22
N PHE A 231 -0.22 2.98 9.40
CA PHE A 231 -1.64 3.30 9.38
C PHE A 231 -2.38 2.81 10.62
N SER A 232 -2.01 1.65 11.17
CA SER A 232 -2.57 1.18 12.44
C SER A 232 -2.21 2.12 13.59
N ARG A 233 -0.97 2.63 13.62
CA ARG A 233 -0.58 3.66 14.59
C ARG A 233 -1.41 4.92 14.43
N TRP A 234 -1.47 5.50 13.23
CA TRP A 234 -2.25 6.72 12.99
C TRP A 234 -3.74 6.55 13.29
N TRP A 235 -4.30 5.37 13.02
CA TRP A 235 -5.65 5.03 13.43
C TRP A 235 -5.79 5.05 14.95
N ASN A 236 -4.93 4.34 15.68
CA ASN A 236 -4.99 4.25 17.14
C ASN A 236 -4.77 5.60 17.83
N GLU A 237 -3.98 6.49 17.23
CA GLU A 237 -3.78 7.87 17.69
C GLU A 237 -5.00 8.77 17.45
N SER A 238 -5.86 8.42 16.49
CA SER A 238 -6.99 9.25 16.05
C SER A 238 -8.37 8.63 16.30
N LYS A 239 -8.43 7.44 16.88
CA LYS A 239 -9.70 6.75 17.15
C LYS A 239 -10.50 7.48 18.23
N LEU A 240 -11.83 7.37 18.13
CA LEU A 240 -12.73 7.83 19.19
C LEU A 240 -12.79 6.81 20.33
N ILE A 241 -13.26 7.26 21.49
CA ILE A 241 -13.52 6.37 22.63
C ILE A 241 -14.54 5.29 22.20
N GLY A 242 -14.19 4.02 22.42
CA GLY A 242 -15.03 2.88 22.06
C GLY A 242 -14.79 2.31 20.66
N GLU A 243 -13.99 2.98 19.80
CA GLU A 243 -13.52 2.38 18.55
C GLU A 243 -12.44 1.32 18.83
N GLN A 244 -12.47 0.23 18.05
CA GLN A 244 -11.52 -0.88 18.17
C GLN A 244 -10.09 -0.45 17.81
N GLU A 245 -9.12 -0.98 18.56
CA GLU A 245 -7.70 -0.85 18.24
C GLU A 245 -7.32 -1.73 17.05
N LEU A 246 -6.50 -1.15 16.19
CA LEU A 246 -5.87 -1.87 15.10
C LEU A 246 -4.48 -2.32 15.53
N VAL A 247 -4.23 -3.63 15.43
CA VAL A 247 -2.95 -4.26 15.77
C VAL A 247 -2.41 -5.07 14.60
N THR A 248 -1.09 -5.25 14.56
CA THR A 248 -0.39 -6.03 13.52
C THR A 248 0.33 -7.26 14.07
N LEU A 249 -0.01 -7.71 15.29
CA LEU A 249 0.76 -8.73 15.99
C LEU A 249 0.80 -10.07 15.25
N LYS A 250 -0.37 -10.60 14.84
CA LYS A 250 -0.43 -11.89 14.12
C LYS A 250 0.13 -11.75 12.71
N PHE A 251 -0.07 -10.60 12.07
CA PHE A 251 0.52 -10.27 10.79
C PHE A 251 2.06 -10.33 10.88
N ASP A 252 2.64 -9.67 11.88
CA ASP A 252 4.08 -9.62 12.12
C ASP A 252 4.66 -11.01 12.46
N GLN A 253 3.95 -11.80 13.28
CA GLN A 253 4.31 -13.18 13.56
C GLN A 253 4.35 -14.04 12.29
N LYS A 254 3.36 -13.87 11.40
CA LYS A 254 3.32 -14.60 10.13
C LYS A 254 4.47 -14.20 9.21
N GLN A 255 4.81 -12.91 9.13
CA GLN A 255 5.98 -12.47 8.36
C GLN A 255 7.28 -13.05 8.92
N ALA A 256 7.43 -13.08 10.25
CA ALA A 256 8.58 -13.70 10.91
C ALA A 256 8.65 -15.22 10.66
N GLU A 257 7.50 -15.91 10.68
CA GLU A 257 7.41 -17.32 10.33
C GLU A 257 7.92 -17.56 8.90
N ILE A 258 7.39 -16.84 7.90
CA ILE A 258 7.81 -17.01 6.49
C ILE A 258 9.31 -16.69 6.31
N ARG A 259 9.87 -15.75 7.08
CA ARG A 259 11.32 -15.50 7.10
C ARG A 259 12.11 -16.68 7.62
N LEU A 260 11.76 -17.24 8.78
CA LEU A 260 12.43 -18.42 9.35
C LEU A 260 12.37 -19.59 8.37
N GLN A 261 11.20 -19.78 7.78
CA GLN A 261 10.96 -20.75 6.72
C GLN A 261 11.90 -20.57 5.51
N LEU A 262 12.19 -19.34 5.10
CA LEU A 262 13.17 -19.07 4.03
C LEU A 262 14.59 -19.45 4.47
N LEU A 263 14.98 -19.10 5.70
CA LEU A 263 16.29 -19.44 6.25
C LEU A 263 16.50 -20.96 6.33
N ASP A 264 15.50 -21.70 6.81
CA ASP A 264 15.52 -23.17 6.87
C ASP A 264 15.67 -23.79 5.47
N PHE A 265 15.04 -23.18 4.46
CA PHE A 265 15.17 -23.66 3.09
C PHE A 265 16.58 -23.44 2.55
N LEU A 266 17.19 -22.29 2.84
CA LEU A 266 18.59 -22.05 2.48
C LEU A 266 19.51 -23.07 3.17
N ASP A 267 19.27 -23.40 4.44
CA ASP A 267 20.04 -24.42 5.16
C ASP A 267 19.90 -25.84 4.58
N SER A 268 18.82 -26.11 3.84
CA SER A 268 18.62 -27.37 3.14
C SER A 268 19.33 -27.44 1.78
N LEU A 269 19.84 -26.31 1.26
CA LEU A 269 20.62 -26.31 0.04
C LEU A 269 22.02 -26.87 0.31
N ASP A 270 22.59 -27.54 -0.69
CA ASP A 270 23.97 -28.01 -0.63
C ASP A 270 24.93 -26.81 -0.57
N SER A 271 25.45 -26.53 0.62
CA SER A 271 26.33 -25.38 0.87
C SER A 271 27.63 -25.45 0.07
N THR A 272 28.03 -26.62 -0.45
CA THR A 272 29.20 -26.75 -1.31
C THR A 272 28.98 -26.16 -2.71
N GLN A 273 27.72 -25.87 -3.08
CA GLN A 273 27.35 -25.27 -4.35
C GLN A 273 27.23 -23.74 -4.30
N TYR A 274 27.21 -23.15 -3.10
CA TYR A 274 26.90 -21.73 -2.88
C TYR A 274 27.88 -21.07 -1.91
N ASP A 275 28.85 -20.35 -2.46
CA ASP A 275 29.97 -19.78 -1.70
C ASP A 275 29.55 -18.68 -0.71
N ASN A 276 28.40 -18.04 -0.93
CA ASN A 276 27.97 -16.85 -0.19
C ASN A 276 26.67 -17.03 0.63
N ILE A 277 26.25 -18.27 0.89
CA ILE A 277 24.97 -18.55 1.56
C ILE A 277 24.84 -17.90 2.94
N ASN A 278 25.92 -17.87 3.73
CA ASN A 278 25.93 -17.26 5.07
C ASN A 278 25.77 -15.74 5.02
N GLU A 279 26.32 -15.08 4.00
CA GLU A 279 26.16 -13.64 3.78
C GLU A 279 24.69 -13.31 3.50
N ILE A 280 24.04 -14.08 2.61
CA ILE A 280 22.64 -13.90 2.27
C ILE A 280 21.72 -14.13 3.47
N LYS A 281 21.99 -15.15 4.28
CA LYS A 281 21.26 -15.37 5.54
C LYS A 281 21.37 -14.16 6.48
N THR A 282 22.56 -13.58 6.58
CA THR A 282 22.78 -12.37 7.39
C THR A 282 21.96 -11.20 6.88
N GLN A 283 21.95 -10.96 5.56
CA GLN A 283 21.14 -9.91 4.93
C GLN A 283 19.62 -10.10 5.19
N ILE A 284 19.12 -11.34 5.07
CA ILE A 284 17.71 -11.68 5.35
C ILE A 284 17.35 -11.41 6.82
N GLN A 285 18.27 -11.67 7.75
CA GLN A 285 18.07 -11.45 9.17
C GLN A 285 18.06 -9.96 9.54
N SER A 286 18.95 -9.16 8.92
CA SER A 286 19.10 -7.73 9.24
C SER A 286 18.12 -6.83 8.49
N GLY A 287 17.70 -7.21 7.28
CA GLY A 287 16.84 -6.38 6.44
C GLY A 287 15.34 -6.62 6.62
N LEU A 288 14.53 -5.83 5.91
CA LEU A 288 13.09 -6.04 5.84
C LEU A 288 12.75 -6.93 4.65
N LEU A 289 12.54 -8.20 4.96
CA LEU A 289 12.02 -9.16 3.99
C LEU A 289 10.52 -8.94 3.76
N LYS A 290 10.13 -8.76 2.50
CA LYS A 290 8.75 -8.69 2.01
C LYS A 290 8.48 -9.84 1.04
N PHE A 291 7.22 -10.23 0.94
CA PHE A 291 6.79 -11.29 0.03
C PHE A 291 5.78 -10.73 -0.96
N LEU A 292 6.26 -10.42 -2.16
CA LEU A 292 5.46 -9.77 -3.19
C LEU A 292 4.61 -10.81 -3.91
N LYS A 293 3.31 -10.55 -4.01
CA LYS A 293 2.31 -11.40 -4.65
C LYS A 293 1.66 -10.69 -5.82
#